data_AF-A0A9X4IDS0-F1
#
_entry.id   AF-A0A9X4IDS0-F1
#
_cell.length_a   1.000
_cell.length_b   1.000
_cell.length_c   1.000
_cell.angle_alpha   90.00
_cell.angle_beta   90.00
_cell.angle_gamma   90.00
#
_symmetry.space_group_name_H-M   'P 1'
#
loop_
_entity.id
_entity.type
_entity.pdbx_description
1 polymer ?
#
loop_
_entity_poly.entity_id
_entity_poly.type
_entity_poly.pdbx_seq_one_letter_code
_entity_poly.pdbx_strand_id
1 'polypeptide(L)'
;MDGWQRRYRLDSSPGGLGVRCTDDGLALAGVPLLTKGAGGLQVRPAVEVTTLLRRAYAGTDPGAAVLPGLAKIADALNRGELAHAMIRAVHLRLPELDWDAAARLARANDDLAKYSPDQPRDDHGRWTGNDGAADTAQSHEGYALAAGTQPQAAGGKTCGIFYPKAGTLLNAQDGEKLFNDVLKKLRDAGTLPTQSTLMDKLFPDFKFVPYFTTVGPDGNPRKYPSLKGADKDHDDNGYKIVGGFTRGGYSEIYRTSAAAAYIPGLGDTTPAETMEFAIMHEWGHQNQGGHCGGNGGNEECCADSFALRHMGGGNGNR
;
A
#
# COMPACT_ATOMS: atom_id res chain seq x y z
N MET A 1 6.94 -22.09 -18.28
CA MET A 1 5.74 -21.39 -18.80
C MET A 1 6.20 -20.48 -19.93
N ASP A 2 5.75 -20.77 -21.14
CA ASP A 2 6.32 -20.23 -22.38
C ASP A 2 5.88 -18.78 -22.63
N GLY A 3 6.85 -17.86 -22.55
CA GLY A 3 6.66 -16.42 -22.59
C GLY A 3 6.48 -15.80 -23.98
N TRP A 4 5.76 -16.45 -24.91
CA TRP A 4 5.84 -16.07 -26.34
C TRP A 4 4.61 -15.44 -27.01
N GLN A 5 3.57 -15.04 -26.28
CA GLN A 5 2.58 -14.09 -26.78
C GLN A 5 1.97 -13.27 -25.62
N ARG A 6 2.72 -12.36 -25.01
CA ARG A 6 2.06 -11.25 -24.28
C ARG A 6 1.34 -10.42 -25.34
N ARG A 7 0.04 -10.68 -25.50
CA ARG A 7 -0.81 -9.96 -26.44
C ARG A 7 -0.99 -8.55 -25.88
N TYR A 8 -0.33 -7.59 -26.49
CA TYR A 8 -0.64 -6.18 -26.29
C TYR A 8 -2.07 -5.96 -26.79
N ARG A 9 -2.97 -5.59 -25.88
CA ARG A 9 -4.39 -5.37 -26.17
C ARG A 9 -4.89 -4.17 -25.38
N LEU A 10 -6.03 -3.65 -25.80
CA LEU A 10 -6.77 -2.67 -25.01
C LEU A 10 -7.61 -3.39 -23.97
N ASP A 11 -7.67 -2.79 -22.80
CA ASP A 11 -8.58 -3.18 -21.74
C ASP A 11 -9.91 -2.45 -21.93
N SER A 12 -11.00 -3.22 -22.01
CA SER A 12 -12.37 -2.69 -22.13
C SER A 12 -13.09 -2.62 -20.79
N SER A 13 -12.51 -3.18 -19.72
CA SER A 13 -13.15 -3.25 -18.41
C SER A 13 -12.83 -2.00 -17.59
N PRO A 14 -13.83 -1.39 -16.92
CA PRO A 14 -13.56 -0.42 -15.85
C PRO A 14 -12.67 -1.07 -14.78
N GLY A 15 -11.55 -0.44 -14.43
CA GLY A 15 -10.58 -0.97 -13.45
C GLY A 15 -9.63 -2.04 -14.00
N GLY A 16 -9.63 -2.27 -15.31
CA GLY A 16 -8.66 -3.17 -15.94
C GLY A 16 -7.21 -2.70 -15.80
N LEU A 17 -6.25 -3.65 -15.74
CA LEU A 17 -4.83 -3.41 -15.49
C LEU A 17 -4.01 -3.06 -16.75
N GLY A 18 -4.66 -3.10 -17.91
CA GLY A 18 -4.05 -2.80 -19.20
C GLY A 18 -4.16 -1.33 -19.62
N VAL A 19 -3.82 -1.09 -20.87
CA VAL A 19 -4.03 0.20 -21.55
C VAL A 19 -5.49 0.32 -21.95
N ARG A 20 -6.15 1.40 -21.57
CA ARG A 20 -7.50 1.75 -21.99
C ARG A 20 -7.46 3.02 -22.84
N CYS A 21 -8.13 3.00 -23.98
CA CYS A 21 -8.26 4.15 -24.88
C CYS A 21 -9.74 4.41 -25.13
N THR A 22 -10.24 5.56 -24.72
CA THR A 22 -11.62 6.03 -24.94
C THR A 22 -11.60 7.43 -25.57
N ASP A 23 -12.78 7.98 -25.83
CA ASP A 23 -12.98 9.39 -26.19
C ASP A 23 -12.42 10.36 -25.14
N ASP A 24 -12.50 10.00 -23.85
CA ASP A 24 -11.93 10.78 -22.75
C ASP A 24 -10.40 10.78 -22.69
N GLY A 25 -9.70 9.87 -23.41
CA GLY A 25 -8.25 9.81 -23.43
C GLY A 25 -7.64 8.41 -23.37
N LEU A 26 -6.37 8.36 -23.00
CA LEU A 26 -5.60 7.12 -22.80
C LEU A 26 -5.18 7.00 -21.34
N ALA A 27 -5.43 5.83 -20.73
CA ALA A 27 -5.04 5.50 -19.38
C ALA A 27 -4.34 4.14 -19.32
N LEU A 28 -3.49 3.93 -18.31
CA LEU A 28 -2.88 2.64 -17.96
C LEU A 28 -3.30 2.28 -16.54
N ALA A 29 -3.96 1.13 -16.35
CA ALA A 29 -4.52 0.71 -15.06
C ALA A 29 -5.35 1.81 -14.36
N GLY A 30 -6.15 2.55 -15.14
CA GLY A 30 -6.97 3.67 -14.66
C GLY A 30 -6.22 5.01 -14.50
N VAL A 31 -4.89 5.04 -14.53
CA VAL A 31 -4.11 6.28 -14.43
C VAL A 31 -3.98 6.96 -15.80
N PRO A 32 -4.44 8.22 -15.94
CA PRO A 32 -4.41 8.92 -17.22
C PRO A 32 -2.98 9.27 -17.65
N LEU A 33 -2.64 8.94 -18.90
CA LEU A 33 -1.39 9.33 -19.55
C LEU A 33 -1.54 10.58 -20.43
N LEU A 34 -2.79 10.95 -20.74
CA LEU A 34 -3.17 12.20 -21.40
C LEU A 34 -3.95 13.08 -20.43
N THR A 35 -3.89 14.39 -20.63
CA THR A 35 -4.65 15.40 -19.89
C THR A 35 -5.43 16.30 -20.83
N LYS A 36 -6.51 16.93 -20.35
CA LYS A 36 -7.33 17.87 -21.14
C LYS A 36 -6.79 19.28 -20.95
N GLY A 37 -6.31 19.89 -22.04
CA GLY A 37 -5.89 21.29 -22.10
C GLY A 37 -6.84 22.16 -22.93
N ALA A 38 -6.49 23.43 -23.11
CA ALA A 38 -7.29 24.40 -23.88
C ALA A 38 -7.53 23.99 -25.34
N GLY A 39 -6.63 23.17 -25.92
CA GLY A 39 -6.71 22.67 -27.29
C GLY A 39 -7.18 21.22 -27.43
N GLY A 40 -7.79 20.64 -26.38
CA GLY A 40 -8.19 19.22 -26.36
C GLY A 40 -7.22 18.36 -25.55
N LEU A 41 -7.14 17.07 -25.88
CA LEU A 41 -6.25 16.12 -25.23
C LEU A 41 -4.79 16.41 -25.58
N GLN A 42 -3.96 16.38 -24.55
CA GLN A 42 -2.52 16.61 -24.62
C GLN A 42 -1.79 15.51 -23.85
N VAL A 43 -0.56 15.21 -24.27
CA VAL A 43 0.30 14.31 -23.48
C VAL A 43 0.65 15.01 -22.17
N ARG A 44 0.63 14.28 -21.06
CA ARG A 44 1.19 14.80 -19.80
C ARG A 44 2.66 15.19 -19.98
N PRO A 45 3.21 16.09 -19.16
CA PRO A 45 4.63 16.42 -19.21
C PRO A 45 5.51 15.17 -19.24
N ALA A 46 6.53 15.17 -20.10
CA ALA A 46 7.36 13.99 -20.35
C ALA A 46 7.94 13.38 -19.05
N VAL A 47 8.38 14.23 -18.11
CA VAL A 47 8.91 13.81 -16.81
C VAL A 47 7.88 13.07 -15.95
N GLU A 48 6.61 13.46 -16.01
CA GLU A 48 5.53 12.79 -15.29
C GLU A 48 5.27 11.41 -15.89
N VAL A 49 5.10 11.34 -17.21
CA VAL A 49 4.86 10.07 -17.92
C VAL A 49 6.02 9.11 -17.67
N THR A 50 7.26 9.57 -17.76
CA THR A 50 8.44 8.73 -17.46
C THR A 50 8.44 8.25 -16.01
N THR A 51 8.11 9.12 -15.05
CA THR A 51 8.02 8.74 -13.63
C THR A 51 6.96 7.65 -13.40
N LEU A 52 5.77 7.86 -13.95
CA LEU A 52 4.65 6.91 -13.87
C LEU A 52 5.03 5.55 -14.43
N LEU A 53 5.55 5.53 -15.66
CA LEU A 53 5.86 4.27 -16.33
C LEU A 53 7.06 3.55 -15.66
N ARG A 54 8.06 4.28 -15.15
CA ARG A 54 9.15 3.67 -14.35
C ARG A 54 8.66 3.01 -13.07
N ARG A 55 7.69 3.63 -12.39
CA ARG A 55 7.07 3.07 -11.17
C ARG A 55 6.21 1.85 -11.49
N ALA A 56 5.49 1.87 -12.62
CA ALA A 56 4.73 0.72 -13.08
C ALA A 56 5.63 -0.48 -13.41
N TYR A 57 6.66 -0.29 -14.25
CA TYR A 57 7.45 -1.38 -14.85
C TYR A 57 8.84 -1.59 -14.21
N ALA A 58 8.97 -1.44 -12.90
CA ALA A 58 10.23 -1.53 -12.13
C ALA A 58 11.34 -2.36 -12.81
N GLY A 59 12.42 -1.68 -13.23
CA GLY A 59 13.58 -2.30 -13.88
C GLY A 59 13.51 -2.44 -15.41
N THR A 60 12.38 -2.14 -16.04
CA THR A 60 12.24 -2.04 -17.50
C THR A 60 11.98 -0.59 -17.87
N ASP A 61 12.87 0.04 -18.64
CA ASP A 61 12.60 1.37 -19.19
C ASP A 61 11.54 1.20 -20.30
N PRO A 62 10.29 1.64 -20.10
CA PRO A 62 9.25 1.55 -21.09
C PRO A 62 9.63 2.54 -22.19
N GLY A 63 10.29 2.03 -23.22
CA GLY A 63 11.30 2.75 -23.99
C GLY A 63 10.89 4.11 -24.55
N ALA A 64 11.89 4.88 -24.98
CA ALA A 64 11.77 6.25 -25.52
C ALA A 64 10.69 6.45 -26.61
N ALA A 65 10.18 5.38 -27.20
CA ALA A 65 9.10 5.39 -28.19
C ALA A 65 7.70 5.70 -27.62
N VAL A 66 7.47 5.61 -26.30
CA VAL A 66 6.12 5.81 -25.74
C VAL A 66 5.63 7.25 -25.93
N LEU A 67 6.47 8.26 -25.64
CA LEU A 67 6.07 9.67 -25.70
C LEU A 67 5.63 10.13 -27.11
N PRO A 68 6.38 9.87 -28.20
CA PRO A 68 5.90 10.15 -29.55
C PRO A 68 4.61 9.39 -29.91
N GLY A 69 4.42 8.18 -29.37
CA GLY A 69 3.20 7.41 -29.54
C GLY A 69 1.99 8.08 -28.89
N LEU A 70 2.14 8.54 -27.64
CA LEU A 70 1.10 9.26 -26.90
C LEU A 70 0.67 10.54 -27.63
N ALA A 71 1.61 11.30 -28.20
CA ALA A 71 1.29 12.52 -28.95
C ALA A 71 0.40 12.21 -30.17
N LYS A 72 0.72 11.15 -30.92
CA LYS A 72 -0.09 10.71 -32.07
C LYS A 72 -1.47 10.17 -31.67
N ILE A 73 -1.59 9.58 -30.48
CA ILE A 73 -2.87 9.13 -29.93
C ILE A 73 -3.73 10.35 -29.57
N ALA A 74 -3.17 11.33 -28.84
CA ALA A 74 -3.88 12.56 -28.49
C ALA A 74 -4.38 13.31 -29.73
N ASP A 75 -3.54 13.44 -30.75
CA ASP A 75 -3.88 14.08 -32.02
C ASP A 75 -5.01 13.35 -32.78
N ALA A 76 -5.01 12.02 -32.80
CA ALA A 76 -6.11 11.23 -33.36
C ALA A 76 -7.41 11.41 -32.58
N LEU A 77 -7.35 11.41 -31.24
CA LEU A 77 -8.53 11.64 -30.39
C LEU A 77 -9.10 13.05 -30.58
N ASN A 78 -8.25 14.07 -30.71
CA ASN A 78 -8.68 15.45 -30.98
C ASN A 78 -9.38 15.62 -32.33
N ARG A 79 -9.08 14.77 -33.32
CA ARG A 79 -9.80 14.72 -34.60
C ARG A 79 -11.06 13.84 -34.57
N GLY A 80 -11.40 13.23 -33.44
CA GLY A 80 -12.52 12.28 -33.34
C GLY A 80 -12.25 10.91 -33.95
N GLU A 81 -10.98 10.57 -34.23
CA GLU A 81 -10.58 9.32 -34.88
C GLU A 81 -10.29 8.21 -33.85
N LEU A 82 -11.30 7.82 -33.05
CA LEU A 82 -11.12 6.86 -31.95
C LEU A 82 -10.48 5.54 -32.39
N ALA A 83 -10.89 4.98 -33.53
CA ALA A 83 -10.32 3.73 -34.04
C ALA A 83 -8.82 3.85 -34.32
N HIS A 84 -8.36 4.97 -34.89
CA HIS A 84 -6.92 5.21 -35.10
C HIS A 84 -6.18 5.37 -33.77
N ALA A 85 -6.77 6.05 -32.79
CA ALA A 85 -6.21 6.17 -31.46
C ALA A 85 -6.04 4.80 -30.78
N MET A 86 -7.06 3.94 -30.85
CA MET A 86 -7.04 2.58 -30.31
C MET A 86 -5.97 1.70 -30.95
N ILE A 87 -5.84 1.71 -32.28
CA ILE A 87 -4.79 0.97 -32.99
C ILE A 87 -3.39 1.46 -32.54
N ARG A 88 -3.19 2.77 -32.47
CA ARG A 88 -1.92 3.36 -32.00
C ARG A 88 -1.61 3.00 -30.54
N ALA A 89 -2.62 2.95 -29.67
CA ALA A 89 -2.48 2.56 -28.28
C ALA A 89 -1.98 1.11 -28.12
N VAL A 90 -2.49 0.17 -28.93
CA VAL A 90 -1.96 -1.20 -28.98
C VAL A 90 -0.48 -1.21 -29.41
N HIS A 91 -0.11 -0.34 -30.35
CA HIS A 91 1.28 -0.21 -30.82
C HIS A 91 2.24 0.41 -29.81
N LEU A 92 1.77 0.98 -28.69
CA LEU A 92 2.65 1.36 -27.58
C LEU A 92 3.32 0.13 -26.94
N ARG A 93 2.72 -1.06 -27.10
CA ARG A 93 3.23 -2.33 -26.56
C ARG A 93 3.52 -2.26 -25.05
N LEU A 94 2.68 -1.56 -24.32
CA LEU A 94 2.72 -1.54 -22.86
C LEU A 94 2.13 -2.85 -22.34
N PRO A 95 2.89 -3.67 -21.58
CA PRO A 95 2.34 -4.88 -20.96
C PRO A 95 1.23 -4.52 -19.97
N GLU A 96 0.26 -5.42 -19.82
CA GLU A 96 -0.66 -5.37 -18.67
C GLU A 96 0.15 -5.38 -17.37
N LEU A 97 -0.28 -4.57 -16.42
CA LEU A 97 0.33 -4.52 -15.10
C LEU A 97 -0.15 -5.70 -14.27
N ASP A 98 0.70 -6.17 -13.36
CA ASP A 98 0.19 -6.86 -12.18
C ASP A 98 -0.37 -5.84 -11.19
N TRP A 99 -1.04 -6.34 -10.15
CA TRP A 99 -1.69 -5.49 -9.16
C TRP A 99 -0.72 -4.59 -8.40
N ASP A 100 0.47 -5.08 -8.08
CA ASP A 100 1.47 -4.30 -7.35
C ASP A 100 2.01 -3.16 -8.21
N ALA A 101 2.26 -3.43 -9.50
CA ALA A 101 2.62 -2.43 -10.49
C ALA A 101 1.54 -1.36 -10.68
N ALA A 102 0.27 -1.75 -10.73
CA ALA A 102 -0.84 -0.80 -10.81
C ALA A 102 -0.95 0.07 -9.55
N ALA A 103 -0.78 -0.52 -8.35
CA ALA A 103 -0.77 0.22 -7.09
C ALA A 103 0.40 1.23 -7.02
N ARG A 104 1.60 0.84 -7.46
CA ARG A 104 2.74 1.77 -7.58
C ARG A 104 2.46 2.90 -8.57
N LEU A 105 1.81 2.60 -9.70
CA LEU A 105 1.44 3.60 -10.70
C LEU A 105 0.41 4.60 -10.15
N ALA A 106 -0.62 4.11 -9.45
CA ALA A 106 -1.65 4.96 -8.82
C ALA A 106 -1.04 5.89 -7.76
N ARG A 107 -0.22 5.36 -6.84
CA ARG A 107 0.49 6.19 -5.83
C ARG A 107 1.37 7.25 -6.48
N ALA A 108 2.15 6.88 -7.50
CA ALA A 108 2.97 7.83 -8.23
C ALA A 108 2.12 8.93 -8.89
N ASN A 109 0.93 8.61 -9.37
CA ASN A 109 0.00 9.61 -9.90
C ASN A 109 -0.53 10.54 -8.81
N ASP A 110 -0.90 10.01 -7.64
CA ASP A 110 -1.37 10.80 -6.51
C ASP A 110 -0.27 11.74 -6.00
N ASP A 111 0.97 11.26 -5.96
CA ASP A 111 2.12 12.10 -5.62
C ASP A 111 2.32 13.22 -6.63
N LEU A 112 2.21 12.94 -7.94
CA LEU A 112 2.28 13.97 -8.97
C LEU A 112 1.12 14.98 -8.86
N ALA A 113 -0.07 14.55 -8.45
CA ALA A 113 -1.20 15.44 -8.24
C ALA A 113 -0.99 16.40 -7.05
N LYS A 114 -0.23 15.99 -6.02
CA LYS A 114 0.19 16.88 -4.92
C LYS A 114 1.12 18.00 -5.41
N TYR A 115 1.93 17.71 -6.43
CA TYR A 115 2.87 18.65 -7.02
C TYR A 115 2.22 19.50 -8.12
N SER A 116 1.65 20.65 -7.77
CA SER A 116 1.33 21.66 -8.79
C SER A 116 2.61 22.36 -9.25
N PRO A 117 2.96 22.36 -10.55
CA PRO A 117 4.13 23.07 -11.06
C PRO A 117 4.06 24.59 -10.82
N ASP A 118 2.85 25.12 -10.58
CA ASP A 118 2.59 26.53 -10.30
C ASP A 118 2.71 26.88 -8.80
N GLN A 119 3.01 25.90 -7.93
CA GLN A 119 3.23 26.19 -6.51
C GLN A 119 4.50 27.06 -6.33
N PRO A 120 4.44 28.11 -5.50
CA PRO A 120 5.57 28.98 -5.25
C PRO A 120 6.76 28.19 -4.69
N ARG A 121 7.95 28.52 -5.19
CA ARG A 121 9.23 27.98 -4.71
C ARG A 121 9.94 29.04 -3.89
N ASP A 122 10.78 28.62 -2.95
CA ASP A 122 11.74 29.54 -2.35
C ASP A 122 12.80 29.97 -3.39
N ASP A 123 13.62 30.97 -3.05
CA ASP A 123 14.68 31.49 -3.92
C ASP A 123 15.75 30.42 -4.28
N HIS A 124 15.71 29.26 -3.64
CA HIS A 124 16.60 28.13 -3.87
C HIS A 124 15.92 26.99 -4.66
N GLY A 125 14.71 27.23 -5.19
CA GLY A 125 13.95 26.24 -5.97
C GLY A 125 13.39 25.09 -5.13
N ARG A 126 13.39 25.19 -3.80
CA ARG A 126 12.78 24.19 -2.91
C ARG A 126 11.30 24.50 -2.74
N TRP A 127 10.53 23.45 -2.52
CA TRP A 127 9.14 23.57 -2.12
C TRP A 127 9.10 24.18 -0.71
N THR A 128 8.29 25.22 -0.51
CA THR A 128 8.09 25.80 0.83
C THR A 128 7.13 24.98 1.70
N GLY A 129 6.57 23.88 1.17
CA GLY A 129 5.91 22.84 1.96
C GLY A 129 6.92 21.78 2.38
N ASN A 130 7.03 21.53 3.69
CA ASN A 130 7.79 20.41 4.25
C ASN A 130 7.40 19.10 3.52
N ASP A 131 8.34 18.14 3.42
CA ASP A 131 8.13 16.68 3.16
C ASP A 131 8.91 16.06 1.97
N GLY A 132 10.13 16.53 1.65
CA GLY A 132 10.96 15.94 0.58
C GLY A 132 11.98 14.89 1.04
N ALA A 133 11.64 13.59 1.00
CA ALA A 133 12.61 12.48 1.06
C ALA A 133 12.50 11.61 -0.21
N ALA A 134 13.62 11.40 -0.90
CA ALA A 134 13.69 10.65 -2.16
C ALA A 134 13.89 9.15 -1.89
N ASP A 135 12.91 8.33 -2.26
CA ASP A 135 12.91 6.87 -2.08
C ASP A 135 13.57 6.11 -3.23
N THR A 136 14.71 5.47 -2.95
CA THR A 136 15.23 4.33 -3.71
C THR A 136 14.57 3.05 -3.17
N ALA A 137 13.47 2.62 -3.78
CA ALA A 137 12.75 1.43 -3.39
C ALA A 137 13.56 0.16 -3.72
N GLN A 138 14.10 -0.50 -2.70
CA GLN A 138 14.44 -1.92 -2.76
C GLN A 138 13.19 -2.69 -2.33
N SER A 139 12.76 -3.67 -3.12
CA SER A 139 11.63 -4.53 -2.73
C SER A 139 12.08 -5.48 -1.62
N HIS A 140 11.98 -5.05 -0.36
CA HIS A 140 12.21 -5.90 0.79
C HIS A 140 10.94 -6.66 1.18
N GLU A 141 11.15 -7.88 1.65
CA GLU A 141 10.13 -8.88 1.94
C GLU A 141 9.43 -8.59 3.28
N GLY A 142 8.15 -8.21 3.25
CA GLY A 142 7.17 -8.41 4.33
C GLY A 142 7.44 -7.79 5.71
N TYR A 143 6.69 -6.76 6.09
CA TYR A 143 6.72 -6.18 7.46
C TYR A 143 5.70 -6.83 8.37
N ALA A 144 6.00 -6.94 9.66
CA ALA A 144 5.15 -7.69 10.57
C ALA A 144 5.14 -7.12 12.00
N LEU A 145 3.93 -6.78 12.47
CA LEU A 145 3.70 -6.44 13.86
C LEU A 145 3.81 -7.69 14.74
N ALA A 146 4.90 -7.85 15.50
CA ALA A 146 5.13 -9.01 16.35
C ALA A 146 4.34 -8.98 17.68
N ALA A 147 4.12 -10.15 18.24
CA ALA A 147 3.56 -10.40 19.55
C ALA A 147 4.65 -10.95 20.48
N GLY A 148 4.87 -10.30 21.62
CA GLY A 148 5.81 -10.72 22.66
C GLY A 148 5.12 -11.40 23.84
N THR A 149 5.89 -12.15 24.62
CA THR A 149 5.38 -12.94 25.77
C THR A 149 5.33 -12.17 27.09
N GLN A 150 6.19 -11.17 27.30
CA GLN A 150 6.14 -10.25 28.46
C GLN A 150 6.75 -8.88 28.13
N PRO A 151 6.20 -7.77 28.68
CA PRO A 151 6.84 -6.47 28.61
C PRO A 151 8.22 -6.57 29.28
N GLN A 152 9.30 -6.43 28.51
CA GLN A 152 10.63 -6.43 29.10
C GLN A 152 10.80 -5.15 29.91
N ALA A 153 11.25 -5.26 31.16
CA ALA A 153 11.59 -4.11 32.01
C ALA A 153 12.84 -3.32 31.53
N ALA A 154 13.32 -3.57 30.32
CA ALA A 154 14.56 -3.03 29.79
C ALA A 154 14.29 -1.77 28.96
N GLY A 155 14.94 -0.66 29.31
CA GLY A 155 14.78 0.67 28.70
C GLY A 155 15.24 0.80 27.23
N GLY A 156 15.12 -0.25 26.42
CA GLY A 156 15.24 -0.19 24.97
C GLY A 156 13.88 0.06 24.32
N LYS A 157 13.81 0.93 23.32
CA LYS A 157 12.60 1.08 22.48
C LYS A 157 12.39 -0.21 21.68
N THR A 158 11.48 -1.07 22.12
CA THR A 158 10.99 -2.19 21.33
C THR A 158 9.90 -1.68 20.40
N CYS A 159 10.10 -1.84 19.09
CA CYS A 159 9.14 -1.47 18.07
C CYS A 159 8.60 -2.70 17.35
N GLY A 160 7.39 -2.61 16.81
CA GLY A 160 6.70 -3.71 16.17
C GLY A 160 6.43 -4.86 17.12
N ILE A 161 6.21 -4.58 18.41
CA ILE A 161 5.89 -5.60 19.42
C ILE A 161 4.71 -5.14 20.26
N PHE A 162 3.66 -5.96 20.32
CA PHE A 162 2.61 -5.87 21.33
C PHE A 162 2.55 -7.15 22.16
N TYR A 163 1.93 -7.12 23.33
CA TYR A 163 1.94 -8.25 24.27
C TYR A 163 0.51 -8.73 24.53
N PRO A 164 -0.03 -9.67 23.74
CA PRO A 164 -1.41 -10.12 23.86
C PRO A 164 -1.65 -10.90 25.16
N LYS A 165 -2.77 -10.60 25.82
CA LYS A 165 -3.24 -11.28 27.02
C LYS A 165 -4.08 -12.49 26.62
N ALA A 166 -3.49 -13.69 26.65
CA ALA A 166 -4.11 -14.93 26.16
C ALA A 166 -5.55 -15.17 26.66
N GLY A 167 -5.85 -14.83 27.92
CA GLY A 167 -7.19 -15.00 28.51
C GLY A 167 -8.28 -14.06 27.96
N THR A 168 -7.92 -13.10 27.11
CA THR A 168 -8.84 -12.12 26.49
C THR A 168 -9.02 -12.33 24.99
N LEU A 169 -8.41 -13.37 24.45
CA LEU A 169 -8.42 -13.64 23.03
C LEU A 169 -9.81 -14.06 22.56
N LEU A 170 -10.32 -13.38 21.54
CA LEU A 170 -11.60 -13.71 20.93
C LEU A 170 -11.52 -14.99 20.07
N ASN A 171 -12.66 -15.64 19.89
CA ASN A 171 -12.78 -16.69 18.89
C ASN A 171 -12.67 -16.11 17.47
N ALA A 172 -12.54 -16.95 16.45
CA ALA A 172 -12.33 -16.50 15.07
C ALA A 172 -13.47 -15.60 14.56
N GLN A 173 -14.73 -15.96 14.86
CA GLN A 173 -15.91 -15.22 14.41
C GLN A 173 -16.02 -13.85 15.07
N ASP A 174 -15.82 -13.79 16.39
CA ASP A 174 -15.85 -12.53 17.14
C ASP A 174 -14.66 -11.63 16.78
N GLY A 175 -13.49 -12.21 16.51
CA GLY A 175 -12.32 -11.49 16.02
C GLY A 175 -12.54 -10.88 14.63
N GLU A 176 -13.17 -11.62 13.71
CA GLU A 176 -13.53 -11.11 12.38
C GLU A 176 -14.58 -10.00 12.47
N LYS A 177 -15.60 -10.18 13.32
CA LYS A 177 -16.59 -9.14 13.58
C LYS A 177 -15.92 -7.86 14.10
N LEU A 178 -15.04 -8.00 15.10
CA LEU A 178 -14.30 -6.88 15.67
C LEU A 178 -13.45 -6.17 14.62
N PHE A 179 -12.72 -6.93 13.79
CA PHE A 179 -11.93 -6.37 12.69
C PHE A 179 -12.80 -5.53 11.75
N ASN A 180 -13.95 -6.05 11.31
CA ASN A 180 -14.87 -5.34 10.41
C ASN A 180 -15.44 -4.07 11.06
N ASP A 181 -15.80 -4.14 12.34
CA ASP A 181 -16.32 -3.00 13.09
C ASP A 181 -15.27 -1.87 13.22
N VAL A 182 -14.02 -2.22 13.54
CA VAL A 182 -12.90 -1.27 13.65
C VAL A 182 -12.53 -0.68 12.29
N LEU A 183 -12.43 -1.52 11.25
CA LEU A 183 -12.12 -1.07 9.89
C LEU A 183 -13.19 -0.08 9.39
N LYS A 184 -14.47 -0.39 9.63
CA LYS A 184 -15.58 0.50 9.33
C LYS A 184 -15.46 1.83 10.08
N LYS A 185 -15.21 1.80 11.40
CA LYS A 185 -15.02 3.00 12.22
C LYS A 185 -13.91 3.91 11.64
N LEU A 186 -12.77 3.34 11.30
CA LEU A 186 -11.62 4.09 10.76
C LEU A 186 -11.92 4.73 9.40
N ARG A 187 -12.66 4.03 8.53
CA ARG A 187 -13.09 4.55 7.22
C ARG A 187 -14.16 5.63 7.35
N ASP A 188 -15.15 5.43 8.23
CA ASP A 188 -16.20 6.44 8.50
C ASP A 188 -15.59 7.73 9.07
N ALA A 189 -14.52 7.62 9.85
CA ALA A 189 -13.76 8.76 10.35
C ALA A 189 -12.84 9.43 9.31
N GLY A 190 -12.76 8.90 8.08
CA GLY A 190 -11.84 9.37 7.04
C GLY A 190 -10.36 9.13 7.35
N THR A 191 -10.05 8.29 8.35
CA THR A 191 -8.68 7.95 8.74
C THR A 191 -8.05 6.97 7.75
N LEU A 192 -8.85 6.00 7.30
CA LEU A 192 -8.51 5.13 6.17
C LEU A 192 -9.27 5.60 4.92
N PRO A 193 -8.67 5.48 3.72
CA PRO A 193 -9.36 5.82 2.49
C PRO A 193 -10.60 4.92 2.32
N THR A 194 -11.72 5.52 1.93
CA THR A 194 -12.91 4.76 1.53
C THR A 194 -12.63 4.15 0.15
N GLN A 195 -12.49 2.84 0.09
CA GLN A 195 -12.56 2.13 -1.19
C GLN A 195 -14.02 2.04 -1.63
N SER A 196 -14.28 2.04 -2.94
CA SER A 196 -15.63 1.76 -3.42
C SER A 196 -16.01 0.33 -3.01
N THR A 197 -17.30 0.07 -2.75
CA THR A 197 -17.78 -1.24 -2.30
C THR A 197 -17.43 -2.39 -3.28
N LEU A 198 -17.24 -2.05 -4.56
CA LEU A 198 -16.77 -2.98 -5.58
C LEU A 198 -15.27 -3.30 -5.40
N MET A 199 -14.46 -2.29 -5.11
CA MET A 199 -13.02 -2.45 -4.85
C MET A 199 -12.76 -3.16 -3.53
N ASP A 200 -13.54 -2.88 -2.48
CA ASP A 200 -13.47 -3.60 -1.20
C ASP A 200 -13.67 -5.12 -1.34
N LYS A 201 -14.59 -5.53 -2.23
CA LYS A 201 -14.91 -6.94 -2.44
C LYS A 201 -13.89 -7.66 -3.31
N LEU A 202 -13.23 -6.94 -4.21
CA LEU A 202 -12.29 -7.52 -5.16
C LEU A 202 -10.84 -7.41 -4.65
N PHE A 203 -10.52 -6.37 -3.89
CA PHE A 203 -9.17 -5.95 -3.50
C PHE A 203 -9.15 -5.29 -2.11
N PRO A 204 -9.53 -6.02 -1.05
CA PRO A 204 -9.49 -5.44 0.29
C PRO A 204 -8.06 -5.01 0.61
N ASP A 205 -7.86 -3.76 1.01
CA ASP A 205 -6.59 -3.24 1.57
C ASP A 205 -6.20 -3.97 2.87
N PHE A 206 -7.19 -4.46 3.60
CA PHE A 206 -7.03 -5.27 4.80
C PHE A 206 -7.87 -6.54 4.76
N LYS A 207 -7.30 -7.67 5.16
CA LYS A 207 -8.04 -8.93 5.34
C LYS A 207 -7.81 -9.49 6.73
N PHE A 208 -8.91 -9.81 7.42
CA PHE A 208 -8.82 -10.64 8.61
C PHE A 208 -8.49 -12.09 8.26
N VAL A 209 -7.51 -12.66 8.94
CA VAL A 209 -7.09 -14.05 8.80
C VAL A 209 -7.33 -14.76 10.14
N PRO A 210 -8.26 -15.75 10.21
CA PRO A 210 -8.68 -16.38 11.47
C PRO A 210 -7.65 -17.39 12.03
N TYR A 211 -6.36 -17.15 11.77
CA TYR A 211 -5.23 -17.95 12.22
C TYR A 211 -4.30 -17.09 13.08
N PHE A 212 -3.56 -17.75 13.95
CA PHE A 212 -2.35 -17.18 14.55
C PHE A 212 -1.23 -17.33 13.54
N THR A 213 -0.27 -16.42 13.55
CA THR A 213 0.79 -16.45 12.55
C THR A 213 2.14 -16.21 13.20
N THR A 214 3.16 -16.90 12.70
CA THR A 214 4.56 -16.59 12.96
C THR A 214 5.25 -16.14 11.68
N VAL A 215 6.31 -15.35 11.79
CA VAL A 215 7.17 -14.94 10.67
C VAL A 215 8.62 -15.27 11.04
N GLY A 216 9.26 -16.05 10.16
CA GLY A 216 10.66 -16.43 10.29
C GLY A 216 11.61 -15.51 9.52
N PRO A 217 12.91 -15.84 9.47
CA PRO A 217 13.92 -15.08 8.72
C PRO A 217 13.68 -15.06 7.20
N ASP A 218 12.85 -15.96 6.69
CA ASP A 218 12.44 -16.04 5.29
C ASP A 218 11.31 -15.05 4.92
N GLY A 219 10.87 -14.22 5.88
CA GLY A 219 9.81 -13.23 5.68
C GLY A 219 8.44 -13.83 5.36
N ASN A 220 8.27 -15.16 5.47
CA ASN A 220 7.04 -15.82 5.06
C ASN A 220 6.14 -16.14 6.27
N PRO A 221 4.87 -15.69 6.26
CA PRO A 221 3.95 -15.97 7.35
C PRO A 221 3.55 -17.45 7.38
N ARG A 222 3.65 -18.08 8.55
CA ARG A 222 3.20 -19.45 8.82
C ARG A 222 1.97 -19.42 9.71
N LYS A 223 0.89 -20.08 9.27
CA LYS A 223 -0.45 -19.96 9.87
C LYS A 223 -0.76 -21.17 10.75
N TYR A 224 -1.24 -20.91 11.96
CA TYR A 224 -1.57 -21.91 12.98
C TYR A 224 -3.02 -21.76 13.45
N PRO A 225 -3.76 -22.87 13.64
CA PRO A 225 -5.16 -22.81 14.09
C PRO A 225 -5.31 -22.45 15.58
N SER A 226 -4.22 -22.51 16.36
CA SER A 226 -4.22 -22.23 17.80
C SER A 226 -2.98 -21.45 18.21
N LEU A 227 -3.10 -20.63 19.28
CA LEU A 227 -1.99 -19.87 19.84
C LEU A 227 -0.86 -20.81 20.29
N LYS A 228 -1.21 -21.92 20.96
CA LYS A 228 -0.26 -22.97 21.35
C LYS A 228 0.59 -23.50 20.19
N GLY A 229 0.01 -23.58 18.99
CA GLY A 229 0.75 -24.00 17.78
C GLY A 229 1.77 -22.95 17.34
N ALA A 230 1.38 -21.67 17.37
CA ALA A 230 2.27 -20.56 17.08
C ALA A 230 3.36 -20.39 18.17
N ASP A 231 3.02 -20.54 19.45
CA ASP A 231 3.97 -20.53 20.57
C ASP A 231 5.02 -21.63 20.40
N LYS A 232 4.59 -22.86 20.07
CA LYS A 232 5.51 -23.95 19.81
C LYS A 232 6.48 -23.63 18.66
N ASP A 233 5.98 -23.02 17.59
CA ASP A 233 6.82 -22.64 16.46
C ASP A 233 7.80 -21.51 16.80
N HIS A 234 7.38 -20.56 17.63
CA HIS A 234 8.26 -19.56 18.24
C HIS A 234 9.35 -20.21 19.09
N ASP A 235 9.00 -21.12 19.99
CA ASP A 235 9.94 -21.79 20.89
C ASP A 235 10.94 -22.69 20.13
N ASP A 236 10.46 -23.44 19.15
CA ASP A 236 11.28 -24.39 18.39
C ASP A 236 12.19 -23.68 17.37
N ASN A 237 11.72 -22.61 16.75
CA ASN A 237 12.41 -21.98 15.59
C ASN A 237 12.85 -20.53 15.83
N GLY A 238 12.49 -19.91 16.95
CA GLY A 238 12.76 -18.49 17.24
C GLY A 238 11.94 -17.51 16.40
N TYR A 239 10.84 -17.94 15.78
CA TYR A 239 10.04 -17.08 14.90
C TYR A 239 9.14 -16.15 15.66
N LYS A 240 8.86 -14.96 15.10
CA LYS A 240 8.02 -13.98 15.79
C LYS A 240 6.55 -14.30 15.56
N ILE A 241 5.77 -14.46 16.62
CA ILE A 241 4.30 -14.43 16.49
C ILE A 241 3.91 -13.03 16.02
N VAL A 242 2.91 -12.87 15.15
CA VAL A 242 2.52 -11.56 14.61
C VAL A 242 1.01 -11.32 14.67
N GLY A 243 0.63 -10.04 14.75
CA GLY A 243 -0.75 -9.53 14.70
C GLY A 243 -1.14 -8.97 13.34
N GLY A 244 -0.18 -8.60 12.50
CA GLY A 244 -0.39 -8.15 11.14
C GLY A 244 0.82 -8.45 10.26
N PHE A 245 0.59 -8.43 8.95
CA PHE A 245 1.66 -8.56 7.95
C PHE A 245 1.30 -7.82 6.67
N THR A 246 2.18 -6.93 6.21
CA THR A 246 1.99 -6.12 5.00
C THR A 246 2.90 -6.60 3.88
N ARG A 247 2.31 -6.79 2.68
CA ARG A 247 3.03 -7.08 1.43
C ARG A 247 2.49 -6.22 0.31
N GLY A 248 3.30 -5.28 -0.17
CA GLY A 248 2.88 -4.32 -1.20
C GLY A 248 1.78 -3.39 -0.67
N GLY A 249 0.65 -3.31 -1.39
CA GLY A 249 -0.52 -2.51 -0.99
C GLY A 249 -1.60 -3.29 -0.23
N TYR A 250 -1.24 -4.40 0.42
CA TYR A 250 -2.19 -5.32 1.04
C TYR A 250 -1.68 -5.80 2.40
N SER A 251 -2.56 -5.84 3.40
CA SER A 251 -2.23 -6.32 4.74
C SER A 251 -3.16 -7.43 5.20
N GLU A 252 -2.57 -8.48 5.78
CA GLU A 252 -3.30 -9.48 6.55
C GLU A 252 -3.29 -9.07 8.03
N ILE A 253 -4.45 -9.05 8.68
CA ILE A 253 -4.57 -8.86 10.13
C ILE A 253 -4.92 -10.21 10.74
N TYR A 254 -4.08 -10.69 11.65
CA TYR A 254 -4.19 -12.01 12.23
C TYR A 254 -5.00 -12.01 13.53
N ARG A 255 -5.48 -13.20 13.90
CA ARG A 255 -6.29 -13.38 15.10
C ARG A 255 -5.58 -12.96 16.39
N THR A 256 -4.25 -12.93 16.41
CA THR A 256 -3.45 -12.44 17.56
C THR A 256 -3.84 -11.01 17.97
N SER A 257 -4.25 -10.17 17.02
CA SER A 257 -4.69 -8.79 17.26
C SER A 257 -6.09 -8.68 17.89
N ALA A 258 -6.83 -9.79 17.96
CA ALA A 258 -8.16 -9.86 18.58
C ALA A 258 -8.10 -10.21 20.08
N ALA A 259 -7.10 -9.67 20.79
CA ALA A 259 -6.94 -9.80 22.24
C ALA A 259 -6.63 -8.44 22.86
N ALA A 260 -6.96 -8.26 24.14
CA ALA A 260 -6.38 -7.20 24.94
C ALA A 260 -4.85 -7.37 24.95
N ALA A 261 -4.10 -6.28 24.97
CA ALA A 261 -2.65 -6.34 24.95
C ALA A 261 -2.04 -5.27 25.84
N TYR A 262 -0.73 -5.35 26.08
CA TYR A 262 0.05 -4.17 26.40
C TYR A 262 0.75 -3.71 25.11
N ILE A 263 0.65 -2.43 24.78
CA ILE A 263 1.29 -1.83 23.61
C ILE A 263 2.21 -0.69 24.10
N PRO A 264 3.52 -0.74 23.80
CA PRO A 264 4.42 0.37 24.11
C PRO A 264 3.88 1.71 23.58
N GLY A 265 3.67 2.68 24.47
CA GLY A 265 3.12 3.99 24.14
C GLY A 265 1.59 4.14 24.31
N LEU A 266 0.82 3.06 24.34
CA LEU A 266 -0.61 3.09 24.70
C LEU A 266 -0.90 2.52 26.09
N GLY A 267 -0.03 1.63 26.60
CA GLY A 267 -0.26 0.91 27.83
C GLY A 267 -1.15 -0.32 27.62
N ASP A 268 -1.98 -0.63 28.61
CA ASP A 268 -2.95 -1.71 28.52
C ASP A 268 -4.12 -1.33 27.61
N THR A 269 -4.41 -2.17 26.61
CA THR A 269 -5.45 -1.95 25.61
C THR A 269 -6.56 -2.99 25.71
N THR A 270 -7.76 -2.61 25.32
CA THR A 270 -8.87 -3.52 25.02
C THR A 270 -8.62 -4.25 23.68
N PRO A 271 -9.34 -5.36 23.37
CA PRO A 271 -9.23 -5.99 22.07
C PRO A 271 -9.50 -5.05 20.89
N ALA A 272 -10.43 -4.10 21.05
CA ALA A 272 -10.76 -3.12 20.01
C ALA A 272 -9.60 -2.15 19.75
N GLU A 273 -8.96 -1.65 20.81
CA GLU A 273 -7.78 -0.78 20.69
C GLU A 273 -6.58 -1.54 20.11
N THR A 274 -6.36 -2.80 20.48
CA THR A 274 -5.31 -3.64 19.88
C THR A 274 -5.55 -3.84 18.38
N MET A 275 -6.80 -4.13 17.98
CA MET A 275 -7.18 -4.28 16.58
C MET A 275 -6.98 -2.98 15.79
N GLU A 276 -7.39 -1.85 16.37
CA GLU A 276 -7.20 -0.52 15.77
C GLU A 276 -5.71 -0.21 15.60
N PHE A 277 -4.89 -0.51 16.61
CA PHE A 277 -3.44 -0.36 16.52
C PHE A 277 -2.84 -1.23 15.42
N ALA A 278 -3.22 -2.50 15.32
CA ALA A 278 -2.71 -3.40 14.29
C ALA A 278 -3.07 -2.91 12.88
N ILE A 279 -4.32 -2.51 12.65
CA ILE A 279 -4.74 -1.96 11.35
C ILE A 279 -3.95 -0.68 11.02
N MET A 280 -3.81 0.25 11.98
CA MET A 280 -3.10 1.50 11.75
C MET A 280 -1.59 1.30 11.58
N HIS A 281 -1.00 0.33 12.27
CA HIS A 281 0.40 -0.04 12.11
C HIS A 281 0.64 -0.55 10.69
N GLU A 282 -0.16 -1.52 10.23
CA GLU A 282 -0.04 -2.06 8.87
C GLU A 282 -0.38 -1.01 7.80
N TRP A 283 -1.34 -0.12 8.05
CA TRP A 283 -1.58 1.06 7.19
C TRP A 283 -0.37 1.99 7.14
N GLY A 284 0.34 2.16 8.26
CA GLY A 284 1.58 2.92 8.33
C GLY A 284 2.63 2.37 7.36
N HIS A 285 2.76 1.05 7.25
CA HIS A 285 3.61 0.40 6.25
C HIS A 285 3.12 0.67 4.82
N GLN A 286 1.81 0.51 4.54
CA GLN A 286 1.25 0.75 3.20
C GLN A 286 1.40 2.21 2.72
N ASN A 287 1.06 3.16 3.58
CA ASN A 287 1.00 4.59 3.27
C ASN A 287 2.39 5.20 3.05
N GLN A 288 3.42 4.62 3.67
CA GLN A 288 4.81 5.06 3.52
C GLN A 288 5.55 4.28 2.41
N GLY A 289 4.83 3.66 1.48
CA GLY A 289 5.44 2.94 0.36
C GLY A 289 6.21 1.69 0.78
N GLY A 290 5.88 1.09 1.93
CA GLY A 290 6.63 0.01 2.54
C GLY A 290 8.04 0.41 2.98
N HIS A 291 8.35 1.70 3.07
CA HIS A 291 9.66 2.19 3.49
C HIS A 291 9.45 3.23 4.58
N CYS A 292 9.61 2.77 5.81
CA CYS A 292 9.79 3.64 6.94
C CYS A 292 11.22 4.21 6.87
N GLY A 293 11.43 5.16 5.95
CA GLY A 293 12.68 5.54 5.28
C GLY A 293 13.84 6.10 6.10
N GLY A 294 14.19 5.50 7.23
CA GLY A 294 15.44 5.77 7.94
C GLY A 294 16.51 4.73 7.60
N ASN A 295 17.71 5.16 7.24
CA ASN A 295 18.93 4.34 7.04
C ASN A 295 19.43 3.62 8.32
N GLY A 296 18.53 3.09 9.16
CA GLY A 296 18.86 2.66 10.53
C GLY A 296 18.05 1.49 11.09
N GLY A 297 17.36 0.70 10.26
CA GLY A 297 16.83 -0.61 10.67
C GLY A 297 15.65 -0.61 11.65
N ASN A 298 14.87 0.46 11.69
CA ASN A 298 13.73 0.62 12.62
C ASN A 298 12.39 0.78 11.87
N GLU A 299 12.17 -0.03 10.83
CA GLU A 299 10.98 0.10 9.97
C GLU A 299 9.68 -0.02 10.77
N GLU A 300 9.63 -0.97 11.69
CA GLU A 300 8.48 -1.16 12.59
C GLU A 300 8.24 0.03 13.54
N CYS A 301 9.28 0.79 13.93
CA CYS A 301 9.11 1.95 14.81
C CYS A 301 8.32 3.07 14.16
N CYS A 302 8.45 3.23 12.86
CA CYS A 302 7.74 4.29 12.17
C CYS A 302 6.26 3.91 11.96
N ALA A 303 5.97 2.64 11.68
CA ALA A 303 4.60 2.12 11.66
C ALA A 303 3.93 2.24 13.04
N ASP A 304 4.65 1.89 14.13
CA ASP A 304 4.18 2.14 15.50
C ASP A 304 3.91 3.63 15.75
N SER A 305 4.86 4.50 15.41
CA SER A 305 4.71 5.95 15.60
C SER A 305 3.55 6.52 14.78
N PHE A 306 3.31 5.97 13.60
CA PHE A 306 2.16 6.30 12.77
C PHE A 306 0.86 5.88 13.47
N ALA A 307 0.75 4.63 13.96
CA ALA A 307 -0.42 4.15 14.68
C ALA A 307 -0.69 4.96 15.96
N LEU A 308 0.34 5.16 16.79
CA LEU A 308 0.24 5.92 18.04
C LEU A 308 -0.25 7.35 17.82
N ARG A 309 0.24 8.04 16.77
CA ARG A 309 -0.23 9.41 16.43
C ARG A 309 -1.71 9.45 16.11
N HIS A 310 -2.21 8.48 15.36
CA HIS A 310 -3.62 8.43 14.96
C HIS A 310 -4.55 8.00 16.10
N MET A 311 -4.05 7.18 17.04
CA MET A 311 -4.79 6.75 18.22
C MET A 311 -4.69 7.73 19.40
N GLY A 312 -4.00 8.87 19.24
CA GLY A 312 -3.85 9.89 20.28
C GLY A 312 -2.82 9.56 21.38
N GLY A 313 -1.96 8.55 21.17
CA GLY A 313 -0.88 8.16 22.10
C GLY A 313 0.36 9.05 22.08
N GLY A 314 0.38 10.11 21.26
CA GLY A 314 1.57 10.95 21.03
C GLY A 314 1.89 12.01 22.09
N ASN A 315 0.99 12.28 23.03
CA ASN A 315 1.22 13.29 24.07
C ASN A 315 1.37 12.58 25.42
N GLY A 316 2.62 12.41 25.87
CA GLY A 316 3.00 11.73 27.11
C GLY A 316 2.53 12.40 28.41
N ASN A 317 1.21 12.55 28.59
CA ASN A 317 0.55 13.03 29.80
C ASN A 317 -0.75 12.21 30.06
N ARG A 318 -0.64 10.87 30.08
CA ARG A 318 -1.63 9.99 30.70
C ARG A 318 -0.96 9.17 31.79
#